data_AF-A0A0N8WIA0-F1
#
_entry.id   AF-A0A0N8WIA0-F1
#
_cell.length_a   1.000
_cell.length_b   1.000
_cell.length_c   1.000
_cell.angle_alpha   90.00
_cell.angle_beta   90.00
_cell.angle_gamma   90.00
#
_symmetry.space_group_name_H-M   'P 1'
#
loop_
_entity.id
_entity.type
_entity.pdbx_description
1 polymer ?
#
loop_
_entity_poly.entity_id
_entity_poly.type
_entity_poly.pdbx_seq_one_letter_code
_entity_poly.pdbx_strand_id
1 'polypeptide(L)'
;MTDGGRRADVGPATESFEVRGVRNGSIVTVVWDRGVLDGDPPTIDLVEVEADLVAESRRDPLQRRRDGGAGGGAAAVAVNDPESAFALVVRTLDRVVQVTTPARPRPSR
;
A
#
# COMPACT_ATOMS: atom_id res chain seq x y z
N MET A 1 16.14 -24.08 -5.35
CA MET A 1 16.75 -22.94 -4.64
C MET A 1 15.76 -21.78 -4.71
N THR A 2 14.72 -21.85 -3.89
CA THR A 2 13.66 -20.84 -3.80
C THR A 2 14.00 -19.97 -2.60
N ASP A 3 14.67 -18.86 -2.84
CA ASP A 3 14.78 -17.80 -1.83
C ASP A 3 13.38 -17.21 -1.71
N GLY A 4 12.62 -17.75 -0.77
CA GLY A 4 11.27 -17.30 -0.45
C GLY A 4 11.40 -15.87 0.01
N GLY A 5 10.96 -14.95 -0.86
CA GLY A 5 11.07 -13.52 -0.66
C GLY A 5 10.79 -13.16 0.79
N ARG A 6 11.80 -12.59 1.45
CA ARG A 6 11.61 -11.87 2.72
C ARG A 6 10.37 -11.02 2.54
N ARG A 7 9.28 -11.39 3.21
CA ARG A 7 8.17 -10.47 3.43
C ARG A 7 8.82 -9.26 4.07
N ALA A 8 8.83 -8.13 3.38
CA ALA A 8 9.24 -6.91 4.06
C ALA A 8 8.28 -6.72 5.23
N ASP A 9 8.84 -6.53 6.42
CA ASP A 9 8.07 -6.23 7.62
C ASP A 9 7.56 -4.78 7.52
N VAL A 10 6.51 -4.57 6.71
CA VAL A 10 5.73 -3.34 6.75
C VAL A 10 4.80 -3.47 7.94
N GLY A 11 4.97 -2.59 8.92
CA GLY A 11 4.15 -2.54 10.11
C GLY A 11 3.75 -1.10 10.45
N PRO A 12 3.02 -0.90 11.56
CA PRO A 12 2.41 0.40 11.90
C PRO A 12 3.42 1.53 12.15
N ALA A 13 4.71 1.21 12.28
CA ALA A 13 5.78 2.17 12.50
C ALA A 13 6.82 2.15 11.37
N THR A 14 6.40 1.70 10.18
CA THR A 14 7.12 1.89 8.92
C THR A 14 6.91 3.32 8.44
N GLU A 15 8.02 4.03 8.17
CA GLU A 15 7.96 5.42 7.68
C GLU A 15 7.98 5.49 6.16
N SER A 16 8.62 4.52 5.50
CA SER A 16 8.62 4.40 4.04
C SER A 16 8.86 2.96 3.60
N PHE A 17 8.42 2.65 2.38
CA PHE A 17 8.72 1.38 1.71
C PHE A 17 8.71 1.57 0.18
N GLU A 18 9.39 0.67 -0.50
CA GLU A 18 9.39 0.56 -1.96
C GLU A 18 8.88 -0.82 -2.36
N VAL A 19 7.94 -0.86 -3.30
CA VAL A 19 7.43 -2.08 -3.92
C VAL A 19 7.79 -2.06 -5.39
N ARG A 20 8.55 -3.07 -5.82
CA ARG A 20 8.83 -3.32 -7.22
C ARG A 20 8.02 -4.52 -7.67
N GLY A 21 7.30 -4.37 -8.77
CA GLY A 21 6.39 -5.40 -9.28
C GLY A 21 6.30 -5.43 -10.80
N VAL A 22 5.38 -6.26 -11.28
CA VAL A 22 4.99 -6.36 -12.68
C VAL A 22 3.55 -5.90 -12.80
N ARG A 23 3.28 -5.12 -13.85
CA ARG A 23 1.93 -4.75 -14.26
C ARG A 23 1.83 -4.71 -15.77
N ASN A 24 0.83 -5.39 -16.34
CA ASN A 24 0.64 -5.53 -17.79
C ASN A 24 1.92 -5.98 -18.53
N GLY A 25 2.76 -6.78 -17.88
CA GLY A 25 4.02 -7.26 -18.42
C GLY A 25 5.21 -6.30 -18.30
N SER A 26 5.03 -5.09 -17.77
CA SER A 26 6.11 -4.13 -17.51
C SER A 26 6.52 -4.12 -16.03
N ILE A 27 7.80 -3.87 -15.77
CA ILE A 27 8.29 -3.65 -14.40
C ILE A 27 7.92 -2.24 -13.98
N VAL A 28 7.35 -2.13 -12.78
CA VAL A 28 6.98 -0.84 -12.16
C VAL A 28 7.51 -0.77 -10.74
N THR A 29 7.79 0.44 -10.29
CA THR A 29 8.19 0.75 -8.91
C THR A 29 7.19 1.74 -8.31
N VAL A 30 6.79 1.44 -7.07
CA VAL A 30 5.95 2.31 -6.24
C VAL A 30 6.66 2.53 -4.91
N VAL A 31 6.85 3.79 -4.55
CA VAL A 31 7.39 4.25 -3.28
C VAL A 31 6.26 4.82 -2.45
N TRP A 32 6.23 4.46 -1.18
CA TRP A 32 5.41 5.10 -0.17
C TRP A 32 6.31 5.74 0.87
N ASP A 33 6.06 7.00 1.21
CA ASP A 33 6.76 7.74 2.26
C ASP A 33 5.76 8.57 3.07
N ARG A 34 5.54 8.17 4.33
CA ARG A 34 4.69 8.85 5.32
C ARG A 34 3.35 9.39 4.77
N GLY A 35 2.63 8.56 4.03
CA GLY A 35 1.32 8.90 3.48
C GLY A 35 1.34 9.47 2.06
N VAL A 36 2.51 9.56 1.42
CA VAL A 36 2.66 10.00 0.03
C VAL A 36 3.09 8.82 -0.83
N LEU A 37 2.41 8.63 -1.96
CA LEU A 37 2.76 7.65 -2.98
C LEU A 37 3.49 8.35 -4.13
N ASP A 38 4.55 7.70 -4.62
CA ASP A 38 5.30 8.12 -5.79
C ASP A 38 5.70 6.89 -6.62
N GLY A 39 5.91 7.05 -7.92
CA GLY A 39 6.25 5.95 -8.81
C GLY A 39 5.73 6.09 -10.22
N ASP A 40 5.76 4.99 -10.98
CA ASP A 40 5.49 5.00 -12.42
C ASP A 40 4.00 5.26 -12.73
N PRO A 41 3.63 6.34 -13.47
CA PRO A 41 2.30 6.46 -14.06
C PRO A 41 2.12 5.40 -15.17
N PRO A 42 0.95 4.76 -15.31
CA PRO A 42 -0.33 5.02 -14.62
C PRO A 42 -0.54 4.21 -13.33
N THR A 43 0.53 3.64 -12.75
CA THR A 43 0.41 2.75 -11.58
C THR A 43 -0.03 3.50 -10.34
N ILE A 44 0.52 4.68 -10.10
CA ILE A 44 0.13 5.53 -8.97
C ILE A 44 -1.33 5.97 -9.08
N ASP A 45 -1.76 6.46 -10.25
CA ASP A 45 -3.16 6.88 -10.47
C ASP A 45 -4.15 5.75 -10.12
N LEU A 46 -3.79 4.50 -10.43
CA LEU A 46 -4.64 3.35 -10.17
C LEU A 46 -4.64 2.92 -8.69
N VAL A 47 -3.53 3.13 -7.97
CA VAL A 47 -3.50 2.95 -6.51
C VAL A 47 -4.40 4.00 -5.83
N GLU A 48 -4.36 5.26 -6.29
CA GLU A 48 -5.21 6.33 -5.76
C GLU A 48 -6.69 6.05 -6.01
N VAL A 49 -7.06 5.60 -7.22
CA VAL A 49 -8.43 5.20 -7.53
C VAL A 49 -8.90 4.04 -6.65
N GLU A 50 -8.06 3.03 -6.41
CA GLU A 50 -8.40 1.93 -5.50
C GLU A 50 -8.58 2.42 -4.05
N ALA A 51 -7.79 3.38 -3.60
CA ALA A 51 -7.95 4.00 -2.29
C ALA A 51 -9.31 4.71 -2.16
N ASP A 52 -9.72 5.45 -3.20
CA ASP A 52 -11.02 6.10 -3.26
C ASP A 52 -12.19 5.11 -3.28
N LEU A 53 -12.07 4.01 -4.04
CA LEU A 53 -13.07 2.95 -4.08
C LEU A 53 -13.23 2.24 -2.73
N VAL A 54 -12.12 1.93 -2.05
CA VAL A 54 -12.15 1.35 -0.70
C VAL A 54 -12.81 2.34 0.28
N ALA A 55 -12.51 3.63 0.13
CA ALA A 55 -13.09 4.66 0.98
C ALA A 55 -14.60 4.80 0.82
N GLU A 56 -15.08 4.74 -0.42
CA GLU A 56 -16.50 4.82 -0.73
C GLU A 56 -17.25 3.53 -0.33
N SER A 57 -16.64 2.36 -0.53
CA SER A 57 -17.19 1.08 -0.07
C SER A 57 -17.43 1.08 1.45
N ARG A 58 -16.51 1.66 2.23
CA ARG A 58 -16.69 1.82 3.69
C ARG A 58 -17.81 2.79 4.08
N ARG A 59 -18.28 3.63 3.15
CA ARG A 59 -19.45 4.51 3.36
C ARG A 59 -20.76 3.84 2.98
N ASP A 60 -20.76 2.78 2.17
CA ASP A 60 -21.96 2.04 1.83
C ASP A 60 -22.59 1.40 3.10
N PRO A 61 -23.83 1.75 3.47
CA PRO A 61 -24.54 1.16 4.62
C PRO A 61 -24.67 -0.38 4.54
N LEU A 62 -24.75 -0.96 3.35
CA LEU A 62 -24.86 -2.41 3.15
C LEU A 62 -23.52 -3.10 3.41
N GLN A 63 -22.41 -2.52 2.96
CA GLN A 63 -21.05 -2.99 3.27
C GLN A 63 -20.65 -2.73 4.72
N ARG A 64 -21.04 -1.59 5.32
CA ARG A 64 -20.79 -1.28 6.73
C ARG A 64 -21.33 -2.32 7.70
N ARG A 65 -22.47 -2.93 7.37
CA ARG A 65 -23.07 -4.04 8.13
C ARG A 65 -22.25 -5.33 8.03
N ARG A 66 -21.48 -5.50 6.95
CA ARG A 66 -20.60 -6.65 6.71
C ARG A 66 -19.24 -6.47 7.38
N ASP A 67 -18.71 -5.25 7.39
CA ASP A 67 -17.34 -4.95 7.82
C ASP A 67 -17.21 -4.25 9.19
N GLY A 68 -18.29 -4.09 9.95
CA GLY A 68 -18.21 -3.66 11.35
C GLY A 68 -17.90 -2.17 11.60
N GLY A 69 -18.26 -1.30 10.64
CA GLY A 69 -18.52 0.14 10.83
C GLY A 69 -17.43 1.04 11.46
N ALA A 70 -16.76 1.85 10.62
CA ALA A 70 -16.23 3.16 11.01
C ALA A 70 -16.24 4.10 9.78
N GLY A 71 -16.97 5.21 9.87
CA GLY A 71 -17.17 6.17 8.79
C GLY A 71 -16.29 7.42 8.93
N GLY A 72 -15.77 7.90 7.81
CA GLY A 72 -15.15 9.22 7.66
C GLY A 72 -13.75 9.19 7.03
N GLY A 73 -13.55 9.94 5.93
CA GLY A 73 -12.22 10.25 5.36
C GLY A 73 -11.35 9.09 4.87
N ALA A 74 -11.92 8.01 4.33
CA ALA A 74 -11.19 6.73 4.24
C ALA A 74 -10.07 6.62 3.18
N ALA A 75 -10.02 7.45 2.13
CA ALA A 75 -8.99 7.34 1.08
C ALA A 75 -7.64 7.88 1.55
N ALA A 76 -7.64 9.12 2.07
CA ALA A 76 -6.49 9.69 2.75
C ALA A 76 -6.08 8.85 3.96
N VAL A 77 -7.03 8.28 4.71
CA VAL A 77 -6.71 7.39 5.85
C VAL A 77 -6.03 6.08 5.39
N ALA A 78 -6.43 5.52 4.25
CA ALA A 78 -5.84 4.28 3.75
C ALA A 78 -4.42 4.46 3.20
N VAL A 79 -4.08 5.63 2.65
CA VAL A 79 -2.70 5.92 2.23
C VAL A 79 -1.85 6.41 3.41
N ASN A 80 -2.43 7.04 4.44
CA ASN A 80 -1.68 7.46 5.63
C ASN A 80 -1.24 6.30 6.53
N ASP A 81 -1.96 5.17 6.51
CA ASP A 81 -1.59 3.96 7.24
C ASP A 81 -0.66 3.07 6.38
N PRO A 82 0.57 2.77 6.81
CA PRO A 82 1.55 2.03 6.01
C PRO A 82 1.06 0.63 5.61
N GLU A 83 0.35 -0.08 6.50
CA GLU A 83 -0.14 -1.43 6.23
C GLU A 83 -1.27 -1.40 5.17
N SER A 84 -2.18 -0.44 5.30
CA SER A 84 -3.25 -0.20 4.32
C SER A 84 -2.69 0.24 2.96
N ALA A 85 -1.72 1.16 2.94
CA ALA A 85 -1.07 1.61 1.73
C ALA A 85 -0.36 0.46 1.02
N PHE A 86 0.37 -0.36 1.77
CA PHE A 86 1.03 -1.55 1.22
C PHE A 86 0.03 -2.54 0.63
N ALA A 87 -1.08 -2.82 1.31
CA ALA A 87 -2.13 -3.69 0.81
C ALA A 87 -2.74 -3.18 -0.52
N LEU A 88 -2.96 -1.86 -0.64
CA LEU A 88 -3.44 -1.23 -1.87
C LEU A 88 -2.44 -1.39 -3.02
N VAL A 89 -1.16 -1.11 -2.76
CA VAL A 89 -0.09 -1.26 -3.78
C VAL A 89 0.01 -2.69 -4.25
N VAL A 90 0.05 -3.67 -3.33
CA VAL A 90 0.13 -5.10 -3.68
C VAL A 90 -1.07 -5.54 -4.51
N ARG A 91 -2.28 -5.04 -4.21
CA ARG A 91 -3.50 -5.37 -4.95
C ARG A 91 -3.53 -4.80 -6.38
N THR A 92 -2.80 -3.71 -6.62
CA THR A 92 -2.79 -3.02 -7.92
C THR A 92 -1.77 -3.65 -8.90
N LEU A 93 -0.81 -4.41 -8.40
CA LEU A 93 0.21 -5.09 -9.17
C LEU A 93 -0.23 -6.51 -9.54
N ASP A 94 0.09 -6.97 -10.75
CA ASP A 94 -0.17 -8.36 -11.15
C ASP A 94 0.69 -9.33 -10.35
N ARG A 95 1.93 -8.89 -10.05
CA ARG A 95 2.90 -9.65 -9.27
C ARG A 95 3.88 -8.72 -8.56
N VAL A 96 4.10 -8.97 -7.27
CA VAL A 96 5.20 -8.34 -6.52
C VAL A 96 6.50 -9.11 -6.78
N VAL A 97 7.56 -8.37 -7.11
CA VAL A 97 8.90 -8.92 -7.34
C VAL A 97 9.77 -8.72 -6.10
N GLN A 98 9.73 -7.52 -5.52
CA GLN A 98 10.54 -7.15 -4.37
C GLN A 98 9.83 -6.10 -3.53
N VAL A 99 10.04 -6.17 -2.22
CA VAL A 99 9.65 -5.11 -1.29
C VAL A 99 10.88 -4.72 -0.49
N THR A 100 11.09 -3.42 -0.30
CA THR A 100 12.24 -2.88 0.44
C THR A 100 11.74 -1.87 1.45
N THR A 101 12.03 -2.10 2.72
CA THR A 101 11.83 -1.14 3.80
C THR A 101 13.19 -0.60 4.22
N PRO A 102 13.40 0.72 4.29
CA PRO A 102 14.64 1.25 4.84
C PRO A 102 14.82 0.73 6.27
N ALA A 103 16.04 0.34 6.62
CA ALA A 103 16.33 -0.06 7.99
C ALA A 103 15.99 1.11 8.92
N ARG A 104 15.07 0.89 9.87
CA ARG A 104 14.78 1.86 10.92
C ARG A 104 16.12 2.32 11.54
N PRO A 105 16.40 3.63 11.64
CA PRO A 105 17.59 4.10 12.34
C PRO A 105 17.60 3.50 13.74
N ARG A 106 18.64 2.72 14.09
CA ARG A 106 18.82 2.27 15.48
C ARG A 106 18.98 3.52 16.33
N PRO A 107 18.25 3.67 17.45
CA PRO A 107 18.48 4.78 18.35
C PRO A 107 19.91 4.69 18.87
N SER A 108 20.72 5.69 18.56
CA SER A 108 22.03 5.93 19.18
C SER A 108 21.80 6.10 20.68
N ARG A 109 22.37 5.20 21.49
CA ARG A 109 22.30 5.26 22.95
C ARG A 109 23.39 6.19 23.50
#